data_AF-A0A497GAS6-F1
#
_entry.id   AF-A0A497GAS6-F1
#
_cell.length_a   1.000
_cell.length_b   1.000
_cell.length_c   1.000
_cell.angle_alpha   90.00
_cell.angle_beta   90.00
_cell.angle_gamma   90.00
#
_symmetry.space_group_name_H-M   'P 1'
#
loop_
_entity.id
_entity.type
_entity.pdbx_description
1 polymer ?
#
loop_
_entity_poly.entity_id
_entity_poly.type
_entity_poly.pdbx_seq_one_letter_code
_entity_poly.pdbx_strand_id
1 'polypeptide(L)' 'MSLKIEEKQLKLLIKESVKEAISSEFMKLRAFLVPYVSEKEQKDIEKLYKKPSRKVEKRYKIKI' A
#
# COMPACT_ATOMS: atom_id res chain seq x y z
N MET A 1 19.22 -4.81 31.95
CA MET A 1 19.63 -4.67 30.54
C MET A 1 19.39 -3.24 30.10
N SER A 2 20.43 -2.52 29.66
CA SER A 2 20.32 -1.16 29.13
C SER A 2 20.29 -1.22 27.60
N LEU A 3 19.15 -0.89 26.98
CA LEU A 3 19.06 -0.73 25.53
C LEU A 3 19.77 0.58 25.13
N LYS A 4 21.03 0.49 24.72
CA LYS A 4 21.72 1.62 24.07
C LYS A 4 21.34 1.62 22.60
N ILE A 5 20.26 2.32 22.26
CA ILE A 5 19.89 2.59 20.86
C ILE A 5 20.65 3.82 20.41
N GLU A 6 21.38 3.72 19.31
CA GLU A 6 22.03 4.88 18.70
C GLU A 6 20.97 5.84 18.15
N GLU A 7 21.18 7.15 18.31
CA GLU A 7 20.24 8.18 17.86
C GLU A 7 19.84 8.02 16.38
N LYS A 8 20.79 7.60 15.54
CA LYS A 8 20.56 7.31 14.11
C LYS A 8 19.58 6.16 13.90
N GLN A 9 19.69 5.09 14.68
CA GLN A 9 18.80 3.93 14.59
C GLN A 9 17.39 4.30 15.04
N LEU A 10 17.25 5.08 16.11
CA LEU A 10 15.96 5.56 16.57
C LEU A 10 15.27 6.45 15.52
N LYS A 11 16.00 7.39 14.94
CA LYS A 11 15.48 8.26 13.85
C LYS A 11 15.03 7.45 12.64
N LEU A 12 15.79 6.41 12.27
CA LEU A 12 15.45 5.52 11.16
C LEU A 12 14.18 4.72 11.45
N LEU A 13 14.08 4.12 12.64
CA LEU A 13 12.89 3.37 13.08
C LEU A 13 11.63 4.24 13.07
N ILE A 14 11.72 5.47 13.60
CA ILE A 14 10.60 6.41 13.61
C ILE A 14 10.19 6.75 12.18
N LYS A 15 11.15 7.05 11.31
CA LYS A 15 10.88 7.38 9.91
C LYS A 15 10.18 6.25 9.17
N GLU A 16 10.63 5.02 9.36
CA GLU A 16 10.01 3.83 8.75
C GLU A 16 8.60 3.60 9.29
N SER A 17 8.42 3.67 10.61
CA SER A 17 7.12 3.52 11.26
C SER A 17 6.09 4.53 10.76
N VAL A 18 6.48 5.81 10.65
CA VAL A 18 5.61 6.87 10.13
C VAL A 18 5.29 6.63 8.65
N LYS A 19 6.29 6.23 7.85
CA LYS A 19 6.10 5.93 6.42
C LYS A 19 5.11 4.78 6.23
N GLU A 20 5.18 3.74 7.04
CA GLU A 20 4.26 2.60 7.00
C GLU A 20 2.85 2.99 7.39
N ALA A 21 2.68 3.76 8.48
CA ALA A 21 1.39 4.26 8.93
C ALA A 21 0.70 5.10 7.84
N ILE A 22 1.43 6.07 7.27
CA ILE A 22 0.92 6.92 6.17
C ILE A 22 0.58 6.06 4.95
N SER A 23 1.44 5.11 4.57
CA SER A 23 1.20 4.25 3.41
C SER A 23 -0.08 3.42 3.55
N SER A 24 -0.37 2.95 4.78
CA SER A 24 -1.59 2.18 5.09
C SER A 24 -2.84 3.06 4.98
N GLU A 25 -2.84 4.23 5.60
CA GLU A 25 -4.01 5.14 5.58
C GLU A 25 -4.30 5.67 4.18
N PHE A 26 -3.26 6.03 3.41
CA PHE A 26 -3.43 6.41 2.01
C PHE A 26 -3.98 5.26 1.15
N MET A 27 -3.71 4.00 1.50
CA MET A 27 -4.27 2.87 0.76
C MET A 27 -5.78 2.74 1.00
N LYS A 28 -6.23 2.92 2.25
CA LYS A 28 -7.66 2.97 2.57
C LYS A 28 -8.36 4.13 1.86
N LEU A 29 -7.74 5.31 1.87
CA LEU A 29 -8.26 6.48 1.17
C LEU A 29 -8.38 6.23 -0.33
N ARG A 30 -7.35 5.63 -0.95
CA ARG A 30 -7.41 5.23 -2.36
C ARG A 30 -8.57 4.28 -2.63
N ALA A 31 -8.74 3.25 -1.81
CA ALA A 31 -9.83 2.30 -1.98
C ALA A 31 -11.22 2.96 -1.85
N PHE A 32 -11.38 3.90 -0.91
CA PHE A 32 -12.60 4.68 -0.75
C PHE A 32 -12.90 5.59 -1.95
N LEU A 33 -11.85 6.15 -2.56
CA LEU A 33 -11.97 7.06 -3.72
C LEU A 33 -12.01 6.33 -5.06
N VAL A 34 -11.85 5.01 -5.09
CA VAL A 34 -11.96 4.23 -6.33
C VAL A 34 -13.43 4.23 -6.77
N PRO A 35 -13.75 4.67 -8.00
CA PRO A 35 -15.11 4.62 -8.50
C PRO A 35 -15.59 3.18 -8.59
N TYR A 36 -16.91 2.99 -8.56
CA TYR A 36 -17.50 1.68 -8.82
C TYR A 36 -17.10 1.20 -10.22
N VAL A 37 -16.58 -0.01 -10.30
CA VAL A 37 -16.23 -0.70 -11.54
C VAL A 37 -17.05 -1.99 -11.61
N SER A 38 -17.81 -2.18 -12.68
CA SER A 38 -18.59 -3.41 -12.86
C SER A 38 -17.69 -4.62 -13.14
N GLU A 39 -18.16 -5.85 -12.88
CA GLU A 39 -17.37 -7.06 -13.21
C GLU A 39 -17.02 -7.16 -14.70
N LYS A 40 -17.91 -6.69 -15.59
CA LYS A 40 -17.67 -6.67 -17.04
C LYS A 40 -16.53 -5.71 -17.37
N GLU A 41 -16.59 -4.50 -16.83
CA GLU A 41 -15.57 -3.47 -17.02
C GLU A 41 -14.21 -3.91 -16.46
N GLN A 42 -14.18 -4.49 -15.26
CA GLN A 42 -12.95 -5.02 -14.67
C GLN A 42 -12.31 -6.10 -15.56
N LYS A 43 -13.11 -7.03 -16.12
CA LYS A 43 -12.61 -8.04 -17.07
C LYS A 43 -12.05 -7.42 -18.34
N ASP A 44 -12.65 -6.35 -18.84
CA ASP A 44 -12.17 -5.68 -20.05
C ASP A 44 -10.87 -4.88 -19.77
N ILE A 45 -10.74 -4.24 -18.60
CA ILE A 45 -9.50 -3.61 -18.12
C ILE A 45 -8.37 -4.65 -18.07
N GLU A 46 -8.62 -5.82 -17.47
CA GLU A 46 -7.61 -6.89 -17.35
C GLU A 46 -7.15 -7.43 -18.71
N LYS A 47 -8.06 -7.54 -19.70
CA LYS A 47 -7.70 -7.95 -21.07
C LYS A 47 -6.82 -6.91 -21.76
N LEU A 48 -7.15 -5.62 -21.62
CA LEU A 48 -6.46 -4.53 -22.30
C LEU A 48 -5.06 -4.29 -21.73
N TYR A 49 -4.95 -4.19 -20.41
CA TYR A 49 -3.71 -3.78 -19.74
C TYR A 49 -2.85 -4.94 -19.25
N LYS A 50 -3.41 -6.16 -19.22
CA LYS A 50 -2.77 -7.37 -18.69
C LYS A 50 -2.30 -7.19 -17.24
N LYS A 51 -1.56 -8.17 -16.73
CA LYS A 51 -0.93 -8.06 -15.41
C LYS A 51 0.36 -7.23 -15.52
N PRO A 52 0.69 -6.42 -14.51
CA PRO A 52 1.97 -5.73 -14.44
C PRO A 52 3.13 -6.72 -14.64
N SER A 53 4.09 -6.36 -15.49
CA SER A 53 5.25 -7.21 -15.81
C SER A 53 6.24 -7.38 -14.63
N ARG A 54 6.11 -6.54 -13.59
CA ARG A 54 6.98 -6.56 -12.41
C ARG A 54 6.17 -6.77 -11.14
N LYS A 55 6.80 -7.41 -10.14
CA LYS A 55 6.30 -7.64 -8.77
C LYS A 55 6.04 -6.36 -7.94
N VAL A 56 5.96 -5.20 -8.57
CA VAL A 56 5.66 -3.91 -7.92
C VAL A 56 4.19 -3.84 -7.48
N GLU A 57 3.34 -4.71 -8.02
CA GLU A 57 1.94 -4.84 -7.63
C GLU A 57 1.83 -5.34 -6.18
N LYS A 58 1.49 -4.45 -5.25
CA LYS A 58 1.08 -4.82 -3.90
C LYS A 58 -0.42 -5.03 -3.86
N ARG A 59 -0.86 -6.23 -3.48
CA ARG A 59 -2.27 -6.59 -3.30
C ARG A 59 -2.67 -6.47 -1.85
N TYR A 60 -3.81 -5.84 -1.59
CA TYR A 60 -4.40 -5.72 -0.27
C TYR A 60 -5.87 -6.09 -0.36
N LYS A 61 -6.34 -6.89 0.60
CA LYS A 61 -7.77 -7.12 0.80
C LYS A 61 -8.25 -6.11 1.83
N ILE A 62 -9.05 -5.14 1.38
CA ILE A 62 -9.64 -4.13 2.25
C ILE A 62 -11.11 -4.51 2.41
N LYS A 63 -11.56 -4.63 3.67
CA LYS A 63 -12.99 -4.62 3.99
C LYS A 63 -13.37 -3.15 4.11
N ILE A 64 -14.11 -2.65 3.12
CA ILE A 64 -14.77 -1.34 3.18
C ILE A 64 -16.10 -1.57 3.91
#